data_AF-A0A959KH24-F1
#
_entry.id   AF-A0A959KH24-F1
#
_cell.length_a   1.000
_cell.length_b   1.000
_cell.length_c   1.000
_cell.angle_alpha   90.00
_cell.angle_beta   90.00
_cell.angle_gamma   90.00
#
_symmetry.space_group_name_H-M   'P 1'
#
loop_
_entity.id
_entity.type
_entity.pdbx_description
1 polymer ?
#
loop_
_entity_poly.entity_id
_entity_poly.type
_entity_poly.pdbx_seq_one_letter_code
_entity_poly.pdbx_strand_id
1 'polypeptide(L)' 'VNFYEPMITQNMVSLAGSLAKPIKQPQKYPVEGKYYAQTYGLRHDAGVKGYKFYLTDFEKR' A
#
# COMPACT_ATOMS: atom_id res chain seq x y z
N VAL A 1 -9.96 -0.22 14.55
CA VAL A 1 -8.97 0.72 13.97
C VAL A 1 -9.27 0.81 12.49
N ASN A 2 -9.79 1.94 12.02
CA ASN A 2 -10.01 2.13 10.59
C ASN A 2 -8.66 2.51 9.98
N PHE A 3 -8.02 1.56 9.31
CA PHE A 3 -7.03 1.92 8.30
C PHE A 3 -7.83 2.61 7.19
N TYR A 4 -7.50 3.87 6.88
CA TYR A 4 -8.03 4.49 5.69
C TYR A 4 -7.51 3.65 4.52
N GLU A 5 -8.39 2.85 3.91
CA GLU A 5 -8.04 2.10 2.71
C GLU A 5 -7.50 3.10 1.68
N PRO A 6 -6.35 2.83 1.07
CA PRO A 6 -5.83 3.73 0.07
C PRO A 6 -6.82 3.79 -1.10
N MET A 7 -7.43 4.96 -1.32
CA MET A 7 -8.24 5.21 -2.50
C MET A 7 -7.31 5.28 -3.72
N ILE A 8 -7.25 4.21 -4.50
CA ILE A 8 -6.55 4.20 -5.78
C ILE A 8 -7.46 4.90 -6.80
N THR A 9 -7.00 6.04 -7.32
CA THR A 9 -7.74 6.78 -8.36
C THR A 9 -7.29 6.37 -9.75
N GLN A 10 -8.15 6.51 -10.74
CA GLN A 10 -7.81 6.20 -12.15
C GLN A 10 -6.60 7.02 -12.64
N ASN A 11 -6.42 8.25 -12.14
CA ASN A 11 -5.26 9.09 -12.43
C ASN A 11 -3.95 8.52 -11.87
N MET A 12 -3.98 7.83 -10.73
CA MET A 12 -2.79 7.17 -10.16
C MET A 12 -2.33 5.99 -11.02
N VAL A 13 -3.26 5.35 -11.71
CA VAL A 13 -3.01 4.22 -12.59
C VAL A 13 -2.51 4.69 -13.97
N SER A 14 -3.01 5.83 -14.46
CA SER A 14 -2.65 6.36 -15.79
C SER A 14 -1.30 7.11 -15.83
N LEU A 15 -0.86 7.71 -14.70
CA LEU A 15 0.33 8.55 -14.65
C LEU A 15 1.64 7.82 -14.31
N ALA A 16 1.58 6.60 -13.77
CA ALA A 16 2.78 5.90 -13.33
C ALA A 16 2.67 4.39 -13.56
N GLY A 17 3.57 3.83 -14.38
CA GLY A 17 3.72 2.37 -14.50
C GLY A 17 4.03 1.68 -13.16
N SER A 18 4.46 2.45 -12.15
CA SER A 18 4.58 2.01 -10.75
C SER A 18 4.34 3.18 -9.78
N LEU A 19 3.51 2.97 -8.77
CA LEU A 19 3.20 3.88 -7.67
C LEU A 19 3.69 3.25 -6.35
N ALA A 20 4.33 4.05 -5.50
CA ALA A 20 4.59 3.72 -4.10
C ALA A 20 4.22 4.92 -3.22
N LYS A 21 3.46 4.70 -2.15
CA LYS A 21 2.94 5.74 -1.25
C LYS A 21 2.95 5.26 0.20
N PRO A 22 3.24 6.15 1.16
CA PRO A 22 3.19 5.80 2.58
C PRO A 22 1.77 5.50 3.03
N ILE A 23 1.63 4.54 3.95
CA ILE A 23 0.37 4.20 4.63
C ILE A 23 0.24 5.09 5.85
N LYS A 24 -0.92 5.74 6.00
CA LYS A 24 -1.26 6.48 7.22
C LYS A 24 -1.41 5.48 8.38
N GLN A 25 -0.45 5.50 9.28
CA GLN A 25 -0.43 4.58 10.42
C GLN A 25 -1.49 4.96 11.47
N PRO A 26 -2.06 3.98 12.19
CA PRO A 26 -3.00 4.24 13.26
C PRO A 26 -2.28 4.81 14.50
N GLN A 27 -3.01 5.56 15.32
CA GLN A 27 -2.50 6.08 16.59
C GLN A 27 -2.26 4.97 17.63
N LYS A 28 -3.01 3.87 17.54
CA LYS A 28 -2.85 2.67 18.38
C LYS A 28 -2.94 1.43 17.50
N TYR A 29 -1.94 0.56 17.59
CA TYR A 29 -1.95 -0.73 16.93
C TYR A 29 -2.83 -1.72 17.70
N PRO A 30 -3.59 -2.59 17.01
CA PRO A 30 -4.49 -3.53 17.67
C PRO A 30 -3.75 -4.65 18.40
N VAL A 31 -2.52 -4.98 17.96
CA VAL A 31 -1.69 -6.03 18.57
C VAL A 31 -0.24 -5.56 18.58
N GLU A 32 0.38 -5.58 19.74
CA GLU A 32 1.80 -5.24 19.91
C GLU A 32 2.71 -6.41 19.50
N GLY A 33 3.94 -6.10 19.12
CA GLY A 33 4.94 -7.05 18.67
C GLY A 33 4.73 -7.58 17.25
N LYS A 34 3.79 -7.05 16.47
CA LYS A 34 3.50 -7.49 15.09
C LYS A 34 4.10 -6.54 14.05
N TYR A 35 4.28 -7.08 12.85
CA TYR A 35 4.78 -6.32 11.71
C TYR A 35 3.63 -5.67 10.95
N TYR A 36 3.77 -4.37 10.68
CA TYR A 36 2.81 -3.57 9.94
C TYR A 36 3.51 -2.87 8.77
N ALA A 37 2.90 -2.95 7.58
CA ALA A 37 3.43 -2.30 6.39
C ALA A 37 3.44 -0.78 6.56
N GLN A 38 4.54 -0.14 6.17
CA GLN A 38 4.66 1.31 6.15
C GLN A 38 4.32 1.90 4.77
N THR A 39 4.43 1.12 3.71
CA THR A 39 4.24 1.57 2.32
C THR A 39 3.30 0.63 1.56
N TYR A 40 2.44 1.21 0.73
CA TYR A 40 1.66 0.48 -0.28
C TYR A 40 2.06 0.93 -1.68
N GLY A 41 1.89 0.05 -2.65
CA GLY A 41 2.18 0.37 -4.03
C GLY A 41 1.37 -0.43 -5.03
N LEU A 42 1.43 0.04 -6.26
CA LEU A 42 0.78 -0.55 -7.42
C LEU A 42 1.79 -0.58 -8.56
N ARG A 43 1.94 -1.70 -9.25
CA ARG A 43 2.80 -1.79 -10.44
C ARG A 43 2.07 -2.45 -11.59
N HIS A 44 2.28 -1.95 -12.80
CA HIS A 44 1.77 -2.62 -14.00
C HIS A 44 2.53 -3.92 -14.22
N ASP A 45 1.79 -5.01 -14.46
CA ASP A 45 2.32 -6.31 -14.82
C ASP A 45 1.86 -6.66 -16.24
N ALA A 46 2.81 -6.56 -17.18
CA ALA A 46 2.56 -6.83 -18.59
C ALA A 46 2.18 -8.29 -18.88
N GLY A 47 2.59 -9.25 -18.02
CA GLY A 47 2.27 -10.66 -18.20
C GLY A 47 0.81 -10.98 -17.93
N VAL A 48 0.17 -10.21 -17.04
CA VAL A 48 -1.25 -10.39 -16.67
C VAL A 48 -2.14 -9.30 -17.26
N LYS A 49 -1.57 -8.36 -18.02
CA LYS A 49 -2.24 -7.15 -18.55
C LYS A 49 -3.06 -6.43 -17.47
N GLY A 50 -2.45 -6.26 -16.30
CA GLY A 50 -3.14 -5.72 -15.13
C GLY A 50 -2.17 -5.02 -14.18
N TYR A 51 -2.66 -4.68 -13.01
CA TYR A 51 -1.86 -4.04 -11.97
C TYR A 51 -1.76 -4.96 -10.75
N LYS A 52 -0.56 -5.09 -10.19
CA LYS A 52 -0.31 -5.80 -8.94
C LYS A 52 -0.17 -4.80 -7.81
N PHE A 53 -1.04 -4.94 -6.80
CA PHE A 53 -0.93 -4.23 -5.53
C PHE A 53 0.09 -4.94 -4.62
N TYR A 54 0.86 -4.17 -3.87
CA TYR A 54 1.83 -4.71 -2.92
C TYR A 54 1.97 -3.83 -1.67
N LEU A 55 2.43 -4.45 -0.59
CA LEU A 55 2.80 -3.82 0.67
C LEU A 55 4.29 -4.05 0.90
N THR A 56 4.99 -3.05 1.42
CA THR A 56 6.43 -3.12 1.71
C THR A 56 6.77 -2.31 2.96
N ASP A 57 8.04 -2.36 3.35
CA ASP A 57 8.61 -1.65 4.49
C ASP A 57 7.88 -2.06 5.78
N PHE A 58 7.94 -3.34 6.14
CA PHE A 58 7.27 -3.83 7.33
C PHE A 58 8.08 -3.52 8.58
N GLU A 59 7.45 -2.84 9.55
CA GLU A 59 8.07 -2.49 10.84
C GLU A 59 7.33 -3.16 11.99
N LYS A 60 8.09 -3.58 13.01
CA LYS A 60 7.54 -4.14 14.25
C LYS A 60 7.01 -3.01 15.13
N ARG A 61 5.77 -3.12 15.59
CA ARG A 61 5.08 -2.14 16.44
C ARG A 61 4.46 -2.82 17.65
#